data_AF-A0A2E4WCU3-F1
#
_entry.id   AF-A0A2E4WCU3-F1
#
_cell.length_a   1.000
_cell.length_b   1.000
_cell.length_c   1.000
_cell.angle_alpha   90.00
_cell.angle_beta   90.00
_cell.angle_gamma   90.00
#
_symmetry.space_group_name_H-M   'P 1'
#
loop_
_entity.id
_entity.type
_entity.pdbx_description
1 polymer ?
#
loop_
_entity_poly.entity_id
_entity_poly.type
_entity_poly.pdbx_seq_one_letter_code
_entity_poly.pdbx_strand_id
1 'polypeptide(L)'
;MSNDIDNFKEIAKKLGLKSYDPLKEGLYDLTEYFVIRNDNVKDLDPEPIGETFLATSDKPDIIRNDCVYKGLPLEQKYSIIYADPCWSYRDKMNAGNRGAAFKYNTEGEEWIGNMPVKEMVEDDAILFMWVTFPKLWEIAASGVMQKWGFEYKTIGFVWVKRNAKSDSLAIGGGSYTRSNAEICLIGKRGKGLKREDASIRSILMDRRGAHSEKPEEARRRIRKLYGKQKRLELFARTASEGFDAWGNEVGKL
;
A
#
# COMPACT_ATOMS: atom_id res chain seq x y z
N MET A 1 -23.06 12.47 9.82
CA MET A 1 -22.16 13.65 9.75
C MET A 1 -22.38 14.64 10.88
N SER A 2 -23.58 15.16 11.18
CA SER A 2 -23.72 16.12 12.31
C SER A 2 -23.63 15.46 13.69
N ASN A 3 -24.18 14.24 13.86
CA ASN A 3 -24.22 13.58 15.16
C ASN A 3 -22.84 13.11 15.68
N ASP A 4 -21.89 12.84 14.78
CA ASP A 4 -20.56 12.36 15.17
C ASP A 4 -19.65 13.52 15.62
N ILE A 5 -19.76 14.67 14.96
CA ILE A 5 -18.95 15.87 15.27
C ILE A 5 -19.30 16.43 16.65
N ASP A 6 -20.58 16.39 17.03
CA ASP A 6 -21.02 16.87 18.36
C ASP A 6 -20.56 15.92 19.48
N ASN A 7 -20.49 14.61 19.20
CA ASN A 7 -19.96 13.62 20.14
C ASN A 7 -18.45 13.82 20.39
N PHE A 8 -17.68 14.14 19.34
CA PHE A 8 -16.25 14.47 19.45
C PHE A 8 -15.98 15.75 20.24
N LYS A 9 -16.81 16.79 20.06
CA LYS A 9 -16.70 18.05 20.83
C LYS A 9 -16.99 17.83 22.31
N GLU A 10 -17.92 16.94 22.64
CA GLU A 10 -18.26 16.61 24.03
C GLU A 10 -17.11 15.85 24.73
N ILE A 11 -16.46 14.92 24.03
CA ILE A 11 -15.30 14.17 24.51
C ILE A 11 -14.09 15.10 24.69
N ALA A 12 -13.80 15.96 23.72
CA ALA A 12 -12.69 16.92 23.80
C ALA A 12 -12.86 17.91 24.98
N LYS A 13 -14.10 18.31 25.28
CA LYS A 13 -14.45 19.16 26.42
C LYS A 13 -14.27 18.43 27.76
N LYS A 14 -14.64 17.14 27.84
CA LYS A 14 -14.41 16.30 29.04
C LYS A 14 -12.92 16.05 29.32
N LEU A 15 -12.08 16.06 28.28
CA LEU A 15 -10.62 15.88 28.39
C LEU A 15 -9.83 17.19 28.53
N GLY A 16 -10.49 18.36 28.58
CA GLY A 16 -9.85 19.66 28.85
C GLY A 16 -8.99 20.22 27.70
N LEU A 17 -9.13 19.70 26.48
CA LEU A 17 -8.35 20.13 25.32
C LEU A 17 -8.87 21.49 24.81
N LYS A 18 -8.03 22.54 24.87
CA LYS A 18 -8.47 23.93 24.64
C LYS A 18 -8.78 24.30 23.19
N SER A 19 -8.45 23.46 22.21
CA SER A 19 -8.88 23.62 20.82
C SER A 19 -8.52 22.39 19.99
N TYR A 20 -9.51 21.60 19.59
CA TYR A 20 -9.37 20.53 18.60
C TYR A 20 -10.35 20.83 17.45
N ASP A 21 -9.83 20.99 16.24
CA ASP A 21 -10.61 21.22 15.01
C ASP A 21 -10.53 19.95 14.13
N PRO A 22 -11.54 19.07 14.19
CA PRO A 22 -11.52 17.79 13.49
C PRO A 22 -11.49 17.91 11.96
N LEU A 23 -11.77 19.09 11.40
CA LEU A 23 -11.67 19.35 9.96
C LEU A 23 -10.25 19.71 9.51
N LYS A 24 -9.36 20.09 10.44
CA LYS A 24 -7.95 20.41 10.13
C LYS A 24 -7.00 19.23 10.27
N GLU A 25 -7.33 18.24 11.11
CA GLU A 25 -6.42 17.15 11.47
C GLU A 25 -6.77 15.77 10.90
N GLY A 26 -7.78 15.69 10.01
CA GLY A 26 -8.01 14.50 9.17
C GLY A 26 -8.32 13.22 9.95
N LEU A 27 -9.50 13.14 10.55
CA LEU A 27 -10.05 11.86 11.04
C LEU A 27 -10.58 11.03 9.87
N TYR A 28 -10.03 9.83 9.66
CA TYR A 28 -10.54 8.84 8.71
C TYR A 28 -11.21 7.67 9.44
N ASP A 29 -12.29 7.17 8.86
CA ASP A 29 -13.06 6.01 9.30
C ASP A 29 -12.19 4.74 9.30
N LEU A 30 -12.07 4.11 10.48
CA LEU A 30 -11.14 3.00 10.75
C LEU A 30 -11.79 1.67 10.37
N THR A 31 -11.61 1.25 9.11
CA THR A 31 -11.91 -0.13 8.70
C THR A 31 -10.72 -1.06 8.98
N GLU A 32 -11.03 -2.30 9.39
CA GLU A 32 -10.07 -3.28 9.89
C GLU A 32 -9.03 -3.74 8.84
N TYR A 33 -7.77 -3.80 9.26
CA TYR A 33 -6.63 -4.34 8.49
C TYR A 33 -6.35 -5.80 8.91
N PHE A 34 -6.16 -6.69 7.94
CA PHE A 34 -5.83 -8.11 8.18
C PHE A 34 -4.43 -8.46 7.65
N VAL A 35 -3.76 -9.41 8.32
CA VAL A 35 -2.57 -10.09 7.81
C VAL A 35 -2.85 -11.57 7.69
N ILE A 36 -2.70 -12.11 6.49
CA ILE A 36 -2.77 -13.55 6.22
C ILE A 36 -1.34 -14.06 6.06
N ARG A 37 -0.95 -15.00 6.94
CA ARG A 37 0.33 -15.73 6.87
C ARG A 37 0.11 -16.98 6.02
N ASN A 38 0.91 -17.15 4.97
CA ASN A 38 0.69 -18.24 4.02
C ASN A 38 1.72 -19.35 4.19
N ASP A 39 1.48 -20.23 5.18
CA ASP A 39 2.27 -21.46 5.37
C ASP A 39 1.49 -22.74 4.96
N ASN A 40 0.56 -22.62 4.00
CA ASN A 40 -0.47 -23.58 3.51
C ASN A 40 -1.89 -23.23 4.01
N VAL A 41 -2.65 -22.42 3.27
CA VAL A 41 -4.05 -22.10 3.64
C VAL A 41 -5.05 -22.83 2.74
N LYS A 42 -5.79 -23.77 3.35
CA LYS A 42 -7.17 -24.13 2.96
C LYS A 42 -8.11 -23.40 3.92
N ASP A 43 -9.09 -22.70 3.33
CA ASP A 43 -10.38 -22.22 3.87
C ASP A 43 -10.44 -21.78 5.34
N LEU A 44 -10.60 -20.47 5.58
CA LEU A 44 -11.07 -19.93 6.85
C LEU A 44 -12.07 -18.78 6.62
N ASP A 45 -13.29 -18.96 7.11
CA ASP A 45 -14.34 -17.94 7.26
C ASP A 45 -14.11 -17.12 8.55
N PRO A 46 -14.17 -15.77 8.53
CA PRO A 46 -14.03 -14.97 9.75
C PRO A 46 -15.38 -14.46 10.31
N GLU A 47 -15.57 -14.56 11.62
CA GLU A 47 -16.59 -13.82 12.40
C GLU A 47 -15.99 -12.60 13.12
N PRO A 48 -16.73 -11.49 13.33
CA PRO A 48 -16.22 -10.26 13.93
C PRO A 48 -16.54 -10.10 15.43
N ILE A 49 -15.62 -9.55 16.22
CA ILE A 49 -15.89 -9.09 17.59
C ILE A 49 -15.16 -7.76 17.83
N GLY A 50 -15.92 -6.72 18.18
CA GLY A 50 -15.41 -5.39 18.54
C GLY A 50 -15.24 -5.20 20.05
N GLU A 51 -14.42 -4.22 20.42
CA GLU A 51 -14.54 -3.32 21.59
C GLU A 51 -13.29 -2.39 21.66
N THR A 52 -13.51 -1.10 21.98
CA THR A 52 -12.50 -0.02 21.96
C THR A 52 -12.11 0.38 23.38
N PHE A 53 -10.82 0.64 23.65
CA PHE A 53 -10.31 1.20 24.91
C PHE A 53 -9.39 2.41 24.68
N LEU A 54 -9.39 3.36 25.61
CA LEU A 54 -8.57 4.59 25.65
C LEU A 54 -7.58 4.52 26.82
N ALA A 55 -6.35 5.03 26.66
CA ALA A 55 -5.44 5.29 27.80
C ALA A 55 -4.58 6.56 27.61
N THR A 56 -4.48 7.34 28.69
CA THR A 56 -3.72 8.60 28.84
C THR A 56 -2.46 8.39 29.67
N SER A 57 -1.34 9.08 29.35
CA SER A 57 -0.55 9.96 30.25
C SER A 57 0.94 10.10 29.87
N ASP A 58 1.39 11.34 29.70
CA ASP A 58 2.66 11.93 30.13
C ASP A 58 3.98 11.15 29.95
N LYS A 59 4.41 11.02 28.70
CA LYS A 59 5.80 11.16 28.16
C LYS A 59 5.74 10.96 26.64
N PRO A 60 6.55 11.66 25.82
CA PRO A 60 6.51 11.51 24.36
C PRO A 60 7.26 10.23 23.95
N ASP A 61 6.74 9.07 24.33
CA ASP A 61 7.22 7.78 23.86
C ASP A 61 6.05 7.00 23.30
N ILE A 62 5.99 6.99 21.96
CA ILE A 62 5.34 5.96 21.14
C ILE A 62 3.84 5.79 21.45
N ILE A 63 3.00 6.49 20.68
CA ILE A 63 1.59 6.10 20.49
C ILE A 63 1.60 4.74 19.77
N ARG A 64 1.69 3.66 20.57
CA ARG A 64 1.46 2.29 20.15
C ARG A 64 0.01 1.95 20.51
N ASN A 65 -0.74 1.59 19.47
CA ASN A 65 -1.88 0.66 19.47
C ASN A 65 -3.32 1.15 19.43
N ASP A 66 -3.57 2.39 19.02
CA ASP A 66 -4.89 2.77 18.47
C ASP A 66 -4.83 2.84 16.92
N CYS A 67 -3.86 2.11 16.36
CA CYS A 67 -3.04 2.52 15.22
C CYS A 67 -3.70 2.47 13.84
N VAL A 68 -3.57 3.59 13.14
CA VAL A 68 -3.68 3.80 11.68
C VAL A 68 -3.02 2.68 10.83
N TYR A 69 -2.05 1.93 11.39
CA TYR A 69 -1.35 0.81 10.76
C TYR A 69 -1.51 -0.53 11.49
N LYS A 70 -2.67 -0.76 12.12
CA LYS A 70 -2.96 -2.02 12.85
C LYS A 70 -2.69 -3.25 11.98
N GLY A 71 -2.24 -4.32 12.63
CA GLY A 71 -1.99 -5.60 11.97
C GLY A 71 -0.65 -5.71 11.24
N LEU A 72 0.13 -4.62 11.09
CA LEU A 72 1.47 -4.73 10.51
C LEU A 72 2.34 -5.75 11.25
N PRO A 73 3.09 -6.63 10.55
CA PRO A 73 3.91 -7.66 11.15
C PRO A 73 5.25 -7.08 11.68
N LEU A 74 5.19 -6.16 12.65
CA LEU A 74 6.36 -5.43 13.18
C LEU A 74 7.45 -6.32 13.80
N GLU A 75 7.07 -7.52 14.26
CA GLU A 75 7.99 -8.52 14.82
C GLU A 75 8.72 -9.34 13.74
N GLN A 76 8.44 -9.10 12.46
CA GLN A 76 9.01 -9.84 11.34
C GLN A 76 9.97 -8.98 10.54
N LYS A 77 10.92 -9.63 9.87
CA LYS A 77 11.85 -8.97 8.95
C LYS A 77 11.72 -9.55 7.55
N TYR A 78 11.63 -8.67 6.56
CA TYR A 78 11.45 -9.00 5.16
C TYR A 78 12.62 -8.47 4.35
N SER A 79 13.18 -9.31 3.48
CA SER A 79 14.22 -8.90 2.53
C SER A 79 13.63 -8.28 1.27
N ILE A 80 12.33 -8.49 1.02
CA ILE A 80 11.61 -7.91 -0.11
C ILE A 80 10.30 -7.29 0.35
N ILE A 81 10.10 -6.02 -0.01
CA ILE A 81 8.81 -5.35 0.08
C ILE A 81 8.26 -5.18 -1.33
N TYR A 82 7.01 -5.57 -1.55
CA TYR A 82 6.24 -5.29 -2.75
C TYR A 82 5.04 -4.42 -2.34
N ALA A 83 4.87 -3.26 -2.95
CA ALA A 83 3.87 -2.29 -2.50
C ALA A 83 3.09 -1.72 -3.68
N ASP A 84 1.77 -1.63 -3.51
CA ASP A 84 0.88 -0.88 -4.39
C ASP A 84 0.12 0.19 -3.60
N PRO A 85 0.78 1.27 -3.15
CA PRO A 85 0.16 2.20 -2.22
C PRO A 85 -1.09 2.87 -2.80
N CYS A 86 -2.06 3.13 -1.93
CA CYS A 86 -3.34 3.75 -2.28
C CYS A 86 -3.21 5.27 -2.51
N TRP A 87 -2.40 5.69 -3.48
CA TRP A 87 -2.10 7.10 -3.73
C TRP A 87 -3.37 7.96 -3.88
N SER A 88 -3.48 9.00 -3.08
CA SER A 88 -4.45 10.08 -3.33
C SER A 88 -4.04 10.89 -4.55
N TYR A 89 -5.01 11.35 -5.34
CA TYR A 89 -4.76 12.18 -6.52
C TYR A 89 -5.32 13.58 -6.27
N ARG A 90 -4.59 14.61 -6.72
CA ARG A 90 -5.05 16.00 -6.66
C ARG A 90 -6.32 16.21 -7.49
N ASP A 91 -6.35 15.63 -8.69
CA ASP A 91 -7.56 15.53 -9.49
C ASP A 91 -8.35 14.30 -9.04
N LYS A 92 -9.44 14.54 -8.31
CA LYS A 92 -10.32 13.48 -7.79
C LYS A 92 -11.12 12.77 -8.90
N MET A 93 -11.10 13.28 -10.13
CA MET A 93 -11.88 12.76 -11.27
C MET A 93 -13.34 12.44 -10.90
N ASN A 94 -14.00 13.39 -10.25
CA ASN A 94 -15.37 13.25 -9.72
C ASN A 94 -16.40 13.01 -10.81
N ALA A 95 -16.13 13.45 -12.05
CA ALA A 95 -17.04 13.29 -13.18
C ALA A 95 -17.28 11.80 -13.49
N GLY A 96 -18.47 11.31 -13.15
CA GLY A 96 -18.88 9.92 -13.36
C GLY A 96 -18.19 8.92 -12.43
N ASN A 97 -17.80 9.32 -11.21
CA ASN A 97 -17.22 8.46 -10.17
C ASN A 97 -15.99 7.65 -10.65
N ARG A 98 -15.16 8.24 -11.52
CA ARG A 98 -14.06 7.52 -12.18
C ARG A 98 -12.79 7.44 -11.33
N GLY A 99 -12.61 8.37 -10.38
CA GLY A 99 -11.44 8.48 -9.52
C GLY A 99 -11.22 7.30 -8.58
N ALA A 100 -9.97 7.14 -8.14
CA ALA A 100 -9.57 6.08 -7.20
C ALA A 100 -10.30 6.16 -5.84
N ALA A 101 -10.50 7.39 -5.35
CA ALA A 101 -11.16 7.64 -4.06
C ALA A 101 -12.64 7.20 -3.99
N PHE A 102 -13.30 6.94 -5.14
CA PHE A 102 -14.65 6.38 -5.17
C PHE A 102 -14.67 4.84 -5.04
N LYS A 103 -13.50 4.22 -5.00
CA LYS A 103 -13.35 2.76 -5.10
C LYS A 103 -12.61 2.16 -3.91
N TYR A 104 -11.73 2.94 -3.27
CA TYR A 104 -11.04 2.61 -2.03
C TYR A 104 -10.56 3.89 -1.34
N ASN A 105 -10.33 3.83 -0.03
CA ASN A 105 -9.72 4.94 0.71
C ASN A 105 -8.30 5.18 0.20
N THR A 106 -8.01 6.41 -0.20
CA THR A 106 -6.70 6.83 -0.70
C THR A 106 -5.99 7.71 0.32
N GLU A 107 -4.68 7.54 0.44
CA GLU A 107 -3.87 8.24 1.43
C GLU A 107 -2.87 9.21 0.79
N GLY A 108 -2.46 10.21 1.56
CA GLY A 108 -1.40 11.14 1.17
C GLY A 108 -0.01 10.50 1.21
N GLU A 109 0.96 11.06 0.48
CA GLU A 109 2.34 10.58 0.49
C GLU A 109 2.98 10.69 1.88
N GLU A 110 2.57 11.68 2.67
CA GLU A 110 3.04 11.82 4.04
C GLU A 110 2.61 10.65 4.92
N TRP A 111 1.32 10.30 4.86
CA TRP A 111 0.77 9.13 5.55
C TRP A 111 1.50 7.86 5.11
N ILE A 112 1.57 7.61 3.79
CA ILE A 112 2.24 6.42 3.25
C ILE A 112 3.71 6.39 3.69
N GLY A 113 4.39 7.53 3.63
CA GLY A 113 5.78 7.66 4.06
C GLY A 113 6.00 7.44 5.56
N ASN A 114 4.99 7.68 6.40
CA ASN A 114 5.06 7.52 7.86
C ASN A 114 4.79 6.09 8.33
N MET A 115 4.43 5.16 7.43
CA MET A 115 4.36 3.74 7.76
C MET A 115 5.71 3.25 8.34
N PRO A 116 5.70 2.41 9.39
CA PRO A 116 6.92 1.89 10.04
C PRO A 116 7.60 0.77 9.21
N VAL A 117 7.66 0.91 7.89
CA VAL A 117 8.25 -0.11 6.99
C VAL A 117 9.71 -0.38 7.35
N LYS A 118 10.46 0.63 7.80
CA LYS A 118 11.85 0.45 8.26
C LYS A 118 11.99 -0.59 9.37
N GLU A 119 10.97 -0.77 10.19
CA GLU A 119 10.97 -1.71 11.32
C GLU A 119 10.72 -3.15 10.86
N MET A 120 10.15 -3.36 9.67
CA MET A 120 9.83 -4.69 9.14
C MET A 120 10.83 -5.18 8.08
N VAL A 121 11.90 -4.45 7.82
CA VAL A 121 12.80 -4.75 6.70
C VAL A 121 14.19 -5.11 7.21
N GLU A 122 14.81 -6.10 6.56
CA GLU A 122 16.21 -6.50 6.78
C GLU A 122 17.21 -5.38 6.44
N ASP A 123 18.46 -5.50 6.90
CA ASP A 123 19.51 -4.53 6.58
C ASP A 123 19.83 -4.48 5.08
N ASP A 124 19.77 -5.64 4.41
CA ASP A 124 19.91 -5.78 2.97
C ASP A 124 18.57 -6.20 2.36
N ALA A 125 17.94 -5.29 1.62
CA ALA A 125 16.60 -5.52 1.11
C ALA A 125 16.31 -4.81 -0.23
N ILE A 126 15.23 -5.24 -0.88
CA ILE A 126 14.73 -4.64 -2.13
C ILE A 126 13.26 -4.25 -1.97
N LEU A 127 12.93 -3.04 -2.41
CA LEU A 127 11.57 -2.54 -2.51
C LEU A 127 11.13 -2.57 -3.98
N PHE A 128 9.94 -3.06 -4.23
CA PHE A 128 9.19 -2.93 -5.47
C PHE A 128 7.95 -2.08 -5.20
N MET A 129 7.84 -0.91 -5.80
CA MET A 129 6.73 0.03 -5.52
C MET A 129 6.03 0.47 -6.79
N TRP A 130 4.74 0.17 -6.90
CA TRP A 130 3.91 0.63 -8.01
C TRP A 130 3.59 2.11 -7.92
N VAL A 131 3.64 2.76 -9.08
CA VAL A 131 3.29 4.16 -9.26
C VAL A 131 2.65 4.36 -10.63
N THR A 132 1.63 5.23 -10.68
CA THR A 132 1.07 5.69 -11.95
C THR A 132 1.85 6.89 -12.46
N PHE A 133 1.92 7.08 -13.78
CA PHE A 133 2.69 8.17 -14.37
C PHE A 133 2.40 9.56 -13.79
N PRO A 134 1.14 9.96 -13.50
CA PRO A 134 0.87 11.26 -12.90
C PRO A 134 1.43 11.43 -11.48
N LYS A 135 1.57 10.34 -10.71
CA LYS A 135 2.09 10.37 -9.33
C LYS A 135 3.60 10.33 -9.23
N LEU A 136 4.30 10.02 -10.33
CA LEU A 136 5.75 9.78 -10.33
C LEU A 136 6.54 10.93 -9.70
N TRP A 137 6.23 12.18 -10.09
CA TRP A 137 6.92 13.35 -9.56
C TRP A 137 6.63 13.57 -8.07
N GLU A 138 5.38 13.41 -7.64
CA GLU A 138 4.96 13.61 -6.24
C GLU A 138 5.61 12.57 -5.30
N ILE A 139 5.73 11.33 -5.76
CA ILE A 139 6.42 10.26 -5.01
C ILE A 139 7.94 10.50 -4.96
N ALA A 140 8.53 10.93 -6.05
CA ALA A 140 9.95 11.31 -6.07
C ALA A 140 10.24 12.50 -5.12
N ALA A 141 9.35 13.49 -5.09
CA ALA A 141 9.50 14.69 -4.26
C ALA A 141 9.22 14.44 -2.76
N SER A 142 8.27 13.56 -2.44
CA SER A 142 7.87 13.25 -1.06
C SER A 142 8.88 12.37 -0.30
N GLY A 143 9.75 11.67 -1.03
CA GLY A 143 10.79 10.84 -0.44
C GLY A 143 10.28 9.59 0.27
N VAL A 144 9.11 9.06 -0.11
CA VAL A 144 8.47 7.88 0.52
C VAL A 144 9.44 6.70 0.62
N MET A 145 10.16 6.39 -0.47
CA MET A 145 11.13 5.27 -0.48
C MET A 145 12.24 5.50 0.56
N GLN A 146 12.76 6.71 0.67
CA GLN A 146 13.80 7.10 1.63
C GLN A 146 13.27 7.06 3.07
N LYS A 147 12.03 7.50 3.30
CA LYS A 147 11.35 7.38 4.59
C LYS A 147 11.19 5.91 5.01
N TRP A 148 11.00 5.00 4.05
CA TRP A 148 10.98 3.55 4.28
C TRP A 148 12.38 2.90 4.34
N GLY A 149 13.44 3.67 4.11
CA GLY A 149 14.84 3.22 4.23
C GLY A 149 15.41 2.62 2.95
N PHE A 150 14.82 2.93 1.79
CA PHE A 150 15.26 2.49 0.48
C PHE A 150 15.74 3.67 -0.37
N GLU A 151 16.86 3.48 -1.04
CA GLU A 151 17.34 4.36 -2.10
C GLU A 151 16.73 3.92 -3.44
N TYR A 152 16.10 4.84 -4.18
CA TYR A 152 15.64 4.54 -5.54
C TYR A 152 16.81 4.13 -6.44
N LYS A 153 16.58 3.13 -7.31
CA LYS A 153 17.59 2.66 -8.28
C LYS A 153 17.11 2.73 -9.71
N THR A 154 15.96 2.16 -10.02
CA THR A 154 15.50 2.02 -11.40
C THR A 154 14.02 1.66 -11.48
N ILE A 155 13.49 1.56 -12.70
CA ILE A 155 12.20 0.93 -12.97
C ILE A 155 12.45 -0.58 -13.07
N GLY A 156 11.87 -1.35 -12.14
CA GLY A 156 11.92 -2.81 -12.16
C GLY A 156 10.99 -3.41 -13.19
N PHE A 157 9.75 -2.92 -13.23
CA PHE A 157 8.76 -3.38 -14.19
C PHE A 157 7.99 -2.25 -14.86
N VAL A 158 7.64 -2.46 -16.12
CA VAL A 158 6.66 -1.66 -16.86
C VAL A 158 5.55 -2.61 -17.28
N TRP A 159 4.37 -2.44 -16.70
CA TRP A 159 3.20 -3.19 -17.11
C TRP A 159 2.50 -2.49 -18.26
N VAL A 160 2.69 -3.02 -19.46
CA VAL A 160 1.91 -2.67 -20.66
C VAL A 160 0.61 -3.45 -20.60
N LYS A 161 -0.50 -2.73 -20.36
CA LYS A 161 -1.81 -3.33 -20.13
C LYS A 161 -2.41 -3.80 -21.45
N ARG A 162 -2.69 -5.10 -21.54
CA ARG A 162 -3.49 -5.68 -22.62
C ARG A 162 -4.98 -5.57 -22.30
N ASN A 163 -5.79 -5.51 -23.34
CA ASN A 163 -7.23 -5.51 -23.22
C ASN A 163 -7.69 -6.82 -22.51
N ALA A 164 -8.73 -6.72 -21.68
CA ALA A 164 -9.26 -7.88 -20.97
C ALA A 164 -9.86 -8.92 -21.91
N LYS A 165 -10.45 -8.49 -23.03
CA LYS A 165 -11.21 -9.33 -23.98
C LYS A 165 -10.47 -9.57 -25.29
N SER A 166 -9.77 -8.58 -25.84
CA SER A 166 -9.04 -8.70 -27.11
C SER A 166 -7.52 -8.76 -26.93
N ASP A 167 -6.80 -9.07 -28.01
CA ASP A 167 -5.33 -9.08 -27.99
C ASP A 167 -4.68 -7.69 -28.13
N SER A 168 -5.50 -6.64 -28.28
CA SER A 168 -5.03 -5.25 -28.38
C SER A 168 -4.54 -4.72 -27.03
N LEU A 169 -3.89 -3.56 -27.06
CA LEU A 169 -3.60 -2.81 -25.83
C LEU A 169 -4.89 -2.29 -25.19
N ALA A 170 -4.88 -2.18 -23.87
CA ALA A 170 -5.93 -1.49 -23.14
C ALA A 170 -5.85 0.01 -23.43
N ILE A 171 -7.01 0.67 -23.44
CA ILE A 171 -7.09 2.13 -23.51
C ILE A 171 -7.59 2.60 -22.14
N GLY A 172 -6.69 3.19 -21.37
CA GLY A 172 -7.02 3.79 -20.07
C GLY A 172 -7.29 5.29 -20.18
N GLY A 173 -7.56 5.88 -19.02
CA GLY A 173 -7.66 7.34 -18.89
C GLY A 173 -6.31 8.03 -19.12
N GLY A 174 -6.31 9.35 -19.06
CA GLY A 174 -5.08 10.15 -19.16
C GLY A 174 -5.39 11.54 -19.70
N SER A 175 -4.67 12.53 -19.17
CA SER A 175 -4.97 13.95 -19.41
C SER A 175 -4.45 14.46 -20.75
N TYR A 176 -3.32 13.90 -21.23
CA TYR A 176 -2.65 14.35 -22.45
C TYR A 176 -2.53 13.23 -23.51
N THR A 177 -2.28 12.00 -23.06
CA THR A 177 -2.32 10.79 -23.90
C THR A 177 -3.14 9.72 -23.20
N ARG A 178 -3.67 8.74 -23.95
CA ARG A 178 -4.37 7.60 -23.35
C ARG A 178 -3.34 6.70 -22.66
N SER A 179 -3.43 6.59 -21.33
CA SER A 179 -2.53 5.77 -20.55
C SER A 179 -2.89 4.30 -20.69
N ASN A 180 -1.90 3.47 -20.98
CA ASN A 180 -2.02 2.03 -21.16
C ASN A 180 -0.93 1.27 -20.41
N ALA A 181 -0.14 1.95 -19.57
CA ALA A 181 0.92 1.33 -18.80
C ALA A 181 1.01 1.88 -17.38
N GLU A 182 1.60 1.09 -16.49
CA GLU A 182 2.01 1.46 -15.13
C GLU A 182 3.44 0.99 -14.87
N ILE A 183 4.13 1.62 -13.92
CA ILE A 183 5.52 1.29 -13.61
C ILE A 183 5.67 0.86 -12.15
N CYS A 184 6.60 -0.06 -11.92
CA CYS A 184 7.03 -0.53 -10.61
C CYS A 184 8.49 -0.12 -10.42
N LEU A 185 8.74 0.77 -9.47
CA LEU A 185 10.07 1.24 -9.11
C LEU A 185 10.80 0.17 -8.29
N ILE A 186 12.14 0.15 -8.38
CA ILE A 186 13.02 -0.61 -7.50
C ILE A 186 13.74 0.36 -6.56
N GLY A 187 13.62 0.08 -5.26
CA GLY A 187 14.45 0.64 -4.21
C GLY A 187 15.40 -0.39 -3.64
N LYS A 188 16.57 0.05 -3.19
CA LYS A 188 17.58 -0.79 -2.54
C LYS A 188 17.88 -0.27 -1.14
N ARG A 189 17.94 -1.18 -0.17
CA ARG A 189 18.45 -0.93 1.17
C ARG A 189 19.75 -1.71 1.38
N GLY A 190 20.71 -1.10 2.06
CA GLY A 190 22.03 -1.69 2.31
C GLY A 190 22.76 -2.08 1.02
N LYS A 191 23.33 -3.28 0.98
CA LYS A 191 23.94 -3.92 -0.19
C LYS A 191 22.91 -4.43 -1.19
N GLY A 192 21.65 -4.55 -0.78
CA GLY A 192 20.58 -5.15 -1.57
C GLY A 192 20.74 -6.66 -1.69
N LEU A 193 19.98 -7.27 -2.60
CA LEU A 193 19.96 -8.72 -2.76
C LEU A 193 20.66 -9.17 -4.05
N LYS A 194 21.31 -10.34 -3.98
CA LYS A 194 21.85 -11.01 -5.17
C LYS A 194 20.69 -11.55 -6.01
N ARG A 195 20.67 -11.21 -7.30
CA ARG A 195 19.71 -11.78 -8.26
C ARG A 195 20.05 -13.26 -8.50
N GLU A 196 19.05 -14.12 -8.38
CA GLU A 196 19.13 -15.53 -8.75
C GLU A 196 18.90 -15.72 -10.27
N ASP A 197 17.97 -14.96 -10.85
CA ASP A 197 17.68 -15.01 -12.29
C ASP A 197 17.90 -13.65 -12.95
N ALA A 198 19.02 -13.50 -13.67
CA ALA A 198 19.34 -12.27 -14.39
C ALA A 198 18.58 -12.12 -15.73
N SER A 199 17.85 -13.15 -16.18
CA SER A 199 17.12 -13.14 -17.45
C SER A 199 15.77 -12.40 -17.38
N ILE A 200 15.33 -12.06 -16.17
CA ILE A 200 14.04 -11.40 -15.92
C ILE A 200 14.00 -10.04 -16.60
N ARG A 201 13.05 -9.88 -17.53
CA ARG A 201 12.81 -8.66 -18.31
C ARG A 201 11.91 -7.69 -17.54
N SER A 202 12.07 -6.39 -17.77
CA SER A 202 11.26 -5.33 -17.12
C SER A 202 9.87 -5.17 -17.74
N ILE A 203 9.69 -5.43 -19.03
CA ILE A 203 8.38 -5.31 -19.68
C ILE A 203 7.48 -6.50 -19.29
N LEU A 204 6.32 -6.19 -18.71
CA LEU A 204 5.22 -7.11 -18.45
C LEU A 204 4.10 -6.77 -19.44
N MET A 205 3.70 -7.72 -20.30
CA MET A 205 2.53 -7.56 -21.15
C MET A 205 1.45 -8.51 -20.65
N ASP A 206 0.54 -7.98 -19.83
CA ASP A 206 -0.49 -8.78 -19.19
C ASP A 206 -1.86 -8.10 -19.28
N ARG A 207 -2.93 -8.90 -19.26
CA ARG A 207 -4.30 -8.42 -19.35
C ARG A 207 -4.69 -7.69 -18.08
N ARG A 208 -5.51 -6.64 -18.22
CA ARG A 208 -6.10 -5.96 -17.08
C ARG A 208 -7.13 -6.87 -16.41
N GLY A 209 -6.87 -7.25 -15.16
CA GLY A 209 -7.81 -7.97 -14.29
C GLY A 209 -8.85 -7.03 -13.67
N ALA A 210 -9.23 -7.31 -12.43
CA ALA A 210 -10.10 -6.45 -11.64
C ALA A 210 -9.50 -5.04 -11.48
N HIS A 211 -10.33 -4.05 -11.14
CA HIS A 211 -9.87 -2.67 -11.16
C HIS A 211 -8.75 -2.44 -10.14
N SER A 212 -7.58 -1.96 -10.58
CA SER A 212 -6.37 -1.76 -9.77
C SER A 212 -5.65 -3.03 -9.32
N GLU A 213 -6.07 -4.20 -9.81
CA GLU A 213 -5.32 -5.45 -9.62
C GLU A 213 -4.02 -5.41 -10.41
N LYS A 214 -2.88 -5.60 -9.71
CA LYS A 214 -1.55 -5.69 -10.31
C LYS A 214 -1.30 -7.11 -10.83
N PRO A 215 -0.56 -7.28 -11.94
CA PRO A 215 -0.42 -8.58 -12.60
C PRO A 215 0.36 -9.57 -11.74
N GLU A 216 -0.15 -10.81 -11.62
CA GLU A 216 0.54 -11.89 -10.89
C GLU A 216 1.92 -12.19 -11.49
N GLU A 217 2.09 -11.94 -12.79
CA GLU A 217 3.37 -12.03 -13.47
C GLU A 217 4.49 -11.20 -12.80
N ALA A 218 4.15 -10.05 -12.18
CA ALA A 218 5.11 -9.26 -11.41
C ALA A 218 5.60 -10.04 -10.17
N ARG A 219 4.68 -10.60 -9.38
CA ARG A 219 5.02 -11.42 -8.20
C ARG A 219 5.80 -12.66 -8.60
N ARG A 220 5.38 -13.35 -9.66
CA ARG A 220 6.11 -14.50 -10.22
C ARG A 220 7.54 -14.16 -10.63
N ARG A 221 7.76 -12.99 -11.24
CA ARG A 221 9.11 -12.51 -11.60
C ARG A 221 9.94 -12.13 -10.38
N ILE A 222 9.34 -11.52 -9.36
CA ILE A 222 10.02 -11.24 -8.08
C ILE A 222 10.44 -12.54 -7.40
N ARG A 223 9.59 -13.58 -7.41
CA ARG A 223 9.93 -14.92 -6.90
C ARG A 223 11.12 -15.51 -7.65
N LYS A 224 11.14 -15.45 -8.99
CA LYS A 224 12.29 -15.94 -9.79
C LYS A 224 13.55 -15.11 -9.58
N LEU A 225 13.43 -13.79 -9.46
CA LEU A 225 14.56 -12.88 -9.35
C LEU A 225 15.37 -13.10 -8.07
N TYR A 226 14.72 -13.52 -6.98
CA TYR A 226 15.34 -13.63 -5.66
C TYR A 226 15.07 -14.95 -4.91
N GLY A 227 14.42 -15.94 -5.52
CA GLY A 227 14.28 -17.29 -4.97
C GLY A 227 13.53 -17.39 -3.65
N LYS A 228 14.22 -17.75 -2.55
CA LYS A 228 13.59 -18.09 -1.26
C LYS A 228 13.53 -16.95 -0.24
N GLN A 229 13.69 -15.69 -0.65
CA GLN A 229 13.58 -14.55 0.28
C GLN A 229 12.19 -14.42 0.91
N LYS A 230 12.13 -13.96 2.16
CA LYS A 230 10.87 -13.59 2.82
C LYS A 230 10.34 -12.27 2.24
N ARG A 231 9.05 -12.23 1.91
CA ARG A 231 8.43 -11.10 1.18
C ARG A 231 7.15 -10.63 1.86
N LEU A 232 6.97 -9.33 1.93
CA LEU A 232 5.74 -8.68 2.36
C LEU A 232 5.14 -7.89 1.20
N GLU A 233 3.86 -8.11 0.95
CA GLU A 233 3.04 -7.25 0.11
C GLU A 233 2.23 -6.26 0.96
N LEU A 234 2.51 -4.98 0.77
CA LEU A 234 1.77 -3.88 1.38
C LEU A 234 0.68 -3.40 0.42
N PHE A 235 -0.48 -3.07 0.99
CA PHE A 235 -1.70 -2.70 0.26
C PHE A 235 -2.23 -3.84 -0.63
N ALA A 236 -2.02 -5.08 -0.17
CA ALA A 236 -2.53 -6.25 -0.86
C ALA A 236 -4.06 -6.27 -0.88
N ARG A 237 -4.63 -6.81 -1.96
CA ARG A 237 -6.07 -7.08 -2.06
C ARG A 237 -6.40 -8.55 -1.86
N THR A 238 -5.45 -9.42 -2.20
CA THR A 238 -5.57 -10.88 -2.06
C THR A 238 -4.25 -11.43 -1.55
N ALA A 239 -4.29 -12.60 -0.93
CA ALA A 239 -3.07 -13.33 -0.62
C ALA A 239 -2.44 -13.87 -1.93
N SER A 240 -1.12 -13.86 -1.99
CA SER A 240 -0.36 -14.46 -3.08
C SER A 240 0.63 -15.49 -2.53
N GLU A 241 0.86 -16.55 -3.31
CA GLU A 241 1.90 -17.52 -2.98
C GLU A 241 3.27 -16.85 -2.83
N GLY A 242 3.94 -17.14 -1.72
CA GLY A 242 5.27 -16.63 -1.40
C GLY A 242 5.35 -15.18 -0.93
N PHE A 243 4.21 -14.56 -0.60
CA PHE A 243 4.11 -13.23 0.00
C PHE A 243 3.21 -13.27 1.24
N ASP A 244 3.71 -12.77 2.36
CA ASP A 244 2.84 -12.31 3.43
C ASP A 244 2.11 -11.05 2.94
N ALA A 245 0.84 -10.87 3.32
CA ALA A 245 0.00 -9.80 2.78
C ALA A 245 -0.54 -8.92 3.91
N TRP A 246 -0.51 -7.59 3.70
CA TRP A 246 -1.17 -6.60 4.54
C TRP A 246 -1.98 -5.65 3.67
N GLY A 247 -3.26 -5.48 3.96
CA GLY A 247 -4.15 -4.55 3.26
C GLY A 247 -5.62 -4.68 3.67
N ASN A 248 -6.42 -3.67 3.32
CA ASN A 248 -7.83 -3.57 3.73
C ASN A 248 -8.76 -4.58 3.08
N GLU A 249 -8.38 -5.16 1.95
CA GLU A 249 -9.21 -6.07 1.16
C GLU A 249 -8.74 -7.52 1.24
N VAL A 250 -7.62 -7.78 1.93
CA VAL A 250 -7.10 -9.13 2.14
C VAL A 250 -8.14 -9.96 2.90
N GLY A 251 -8.59 -11.07 2.30
CA GLY A 251 -9.60 -11.96 2.88
C GLY A 251 -11.06 -11.56 2.62
N LYS A 252 -11.31 -10.52 1.79
CA LYS A 252 -12.66 -10.05 1.44
C LYS A 252 -13.10 -10.41 0.01
N LEU A 253 -12.28 -11.16 -0.74
CA LEU A 253 -12.50 -11.55 -2.13
C LEU A 253 -12.44 -13.07 -2.30
#